data_AF-A0A8H8IW21-F1
#
_entry.id   AF-A0A8H8IW21-F1
#
_cell.length_a   1.000
_cell.length_b   1.000
_cell.length_c   1.000
_cell.angle_alpha   90.00
_cell.angle_beta   90.00
_cell.angle_gamma   90.00
#
_symmetry.space_group_name_H-M   'P 1'
#
loop_
_entity.id
_entity.type
_entity.pdbx_description
1 polymer ?
#
loop_
_entity_poly.entity_id
_entity_poly.type
_entity_poly.pdbx_seq_one_letter_code
_entity_poly.pdbx_strand_id
1 'polypeptide(L)'
;MPAVGHRRTALAPQNRPLSAVPPGKPKPVRHRLTLQDKLDVIEFCEQNQSQLSQGDVAKVLRSQGYGTIVQSTISTWLEHKDEIRQQAKNPNKLVFKRMGQVEYPDVEEALKAWILQEQGCNLGITGRAI
;
A
#
# COMPACT_ATOMS: atom_id res chain seq x y z
N MET A 1 -21.61 -41.24 -68.45
CA MET A 1 -22.33 -40.06 -67.95
C MET A 1 -23.00 -40.42 -66.62
N PRO A 2 -22.42 -40.06 -65.46
CA PRO A 2 -23.00 -40.36 -64.15
C PRO A 2 -23.86 -39.19 -63.64
N ALA A 3 -25.00 -39.50 -63.01
CA ALA A 3 -25.85 -38.54 -62.33
C ALA A 3 -25.44 -38.39 -60.85
N VAL A 4 -25.39 -37.13 -60.42
CA VAL A 4 -24.95 -36.62 -59.12
C VAL A 4 -25.99 -36.89 -58.04
N GLY A 5 -25.53 -37.34 -56.86
CA GLY A 5 -26.35 -37.46 -55.66
C GLY A 5 -25.51 -37.26 -54.39
N HIS A 6 -25.16 -36.02 -54.06
CA HIS A 6 -24.47 -35.70 -52.82
C HIS A 6 -25.46 -35.62 -51.65
N ARG A 7 -25.39 -36.60 -50.74
CA ARG A 7 -26.05 -36.54 -49.43
C ARG A 7 -25.36 -35.50 -48.55
N ARG A 8 -26.07 -34.44 -48.17
CA ARG A 8 -25.63 -33.50 -47.11
C ARG A 8 -25.89 -34.12 -45.74
N THR A 9 -24.85 -34.58 -45.06
CA THR A 9 -24.87 -34.88 -43.63
C THR A 9 -24.76 -33.55 -42.86
N ALA A 10 -25.83 -33.18 -42.16
CA ALA A 10 -25.82 -32.04 -41.24
C ALA A 10 -24.94 -32.36 -40.02
N LEU A 11 -23.83 -31.63 -39.87
CA LEU A 11 -22.97 -31.68 -38.68
C LEU A 11 -23.69 -31.00 -37.51
N ALA A 12 -23.83 -31.72 -36.40
CA ALA A 12 -24.35 -31.20 -35.14
C ALA A 12 -23.51 -30.01 -34.63
N PRO A 13 -24.11 -29.03 -33.94
CA PRO A 13 -23.39 -27.87 -33.41
C PRO A 13 -22.39 -28.34 -32.34
N GLN A 14 -21.10 -28.12 -32.61
CA GLN A 14 -20.04 -28.33 -31.62
C GLN A 14 -20.19 -27.30 -30.51
N ASN A 15 -20.64 -27.75 -29.34
CA ASN A 15 -20.54 -26.99 -28.09
C ASN A 15 -19.07 -26.67 -27.83
N ARG A 16 -18.64 -25.46 -28.18
CA ARG A 16 -17.35 -24.93 -27.74
C ARG A 16 -17.42 -24.76 -26.22
N PRO A 17 -16.54 -25.39 -25.43
CA PRO A 17 -16.48 -25.08 -24.01
C PRO A 17 -16.11 -23.59 -23.88
N LEU A 18 -17.01 -22.82 -23.25
CA LEU A 18 -16.71 -21.47 -22.78
C LEU A 18 -15.40 -21.55 -22.01
N SER A 19 -14.40 -20.78 -22.45
CA SER A 19 -13.12 -20.64 -21.76
C SER A 19 -13.40 -20.26 -20.31
N ALA A 20 -13.26 -21.23 -19.41
CA ALA A 20 -13.32 -20.99 -17.98
C ALA A 20 -12.06 -20.20 -17.62
N VAL A 21 -12.20 -18.87 -17.57
CA VAL A 21 -11.16 -18.02 -16.99
C VAL A 21 -11.00 -18.50 -15.54
N PRO A 22 -9.83 -19.01 -15.15
CA PRO A 22 -9.60 -19.41 -13.77
C PRO A 22 -9.85 -18.19 -12.88
N PRO A 23 -10.52 -18.35 -11.72
CA PRO A 23 -10.77 -17.24 -10.82
C PRO A 23 -9.46 -16.52 -10.54
N GLY A 24 -9.43 -15.21 -10.82
CA GLY A 24 -8.24 -14.39 -10.64
C GLY A 24 -7.73 -14.52 -9.21
N LYS A 25 -6.42 -14.67 -9.04
CA LYS A 25 -5.79 -14.74 -7.72
C LYS A 25 -6.26 -13.56 -6.85
N PRO A 26 -6.55 -13.76 -5.56
CA PRO A 26 -6.98 -12.69 -4.68
C PRO A 26 -5.94 -11.56 -4.70
N LYS A 27 -6.41 -10.32 -4.82
CA LYS A 27 -5.52 -9.16 -4.84
C LYS A 27 -4.78 -9.09 -3.50
N PRO A 28 -3.46 -8.89 -3.49
CA PRO A 28 -2.71 -8.75 -2.25
C PRO A 28 -3.23 -7.54 -1.47
N VAL A 29 -3.44 -7.73 -0.16
CA VAL A 29 -3.82 -6.64 0.75
C VAL A 29 -2.69 -5.62 0.76
N ARG A 30 -3.00 -4.37 0.41
CA ARG A 30 -2.01 -3.29 0.34
C ARG A 30 -1.57 -2.90 1.75
N HIS A 31 -0.29 -3.08 2.06
CA HIS A 31 0.27 -2.63 3.33
C HIS A 31 0.42 -1.10 3.33
N ARG A 32 -0.02 -0.44 4.40
CA ARG A 32 0.07 1.02 4.54
C ARG A 32 1.40 1.40 5.19
N LEU A 33 2.46 1.36 4.39
CA LEU A 33 3.79 1.77 4.84
C LEU A 33 3.81 3.26 5.21
N THR A 34 4.29 3.54 6.42
CA THR A 34 4.57 4.89 6.94
C THR A 34 5.89 5.44 6.38
N LEU A 35 6.24 6.69 6.71
CA LEU A 35 7.56 7.21 6.37
C LEU A 35 8.65 6.57 7.25
N GLN A 36 8.32 6.25 8.50
CA GLN A 36 9.21 5.51 9.39
C GLN A 36 9.58 4.14 8.81
N ASP A 37 8.58 3.36 8.37
CA ASP A 37 8.84 2.03 7.80
C ASP A 37 9.79 2.10 6.58
N LYS A 38 9.71 3.19 5.80
CA LYS A 38 10.63 3.38 4.66
C LYS A 38 12.06 3.63 5.12
N LEU A 39 12.25 4.41 6.19
CA LEU A 39 13.57 4.67 6.75
C LEU A 39 14.17 3.38 7.31
N ASP A 40 13.38 2.60 8.03
CA ASP A 40 13.83 1.31 8.59
C ASP A 40 14.26 0.36 7.47
N VAL A 41 13.52 0.34 6.35
CA VAL A 41 13.89 -0.46 5.16
C VAL A 41 15.17 0.07 4.50
N ILE A 42 15.34 1.38 4.37
CA ILE A 42 16.57 1.98 3.80
C ILE A 42 17.76 1.66 4.70
N GLU A 43 17.62 1.79 6.02
CA GLU A 43 18.67 1.47 6.98
C GLU A 43 19.03 -0.02 6.92
N PHE A 44 18.03 -0.89 6.90
CA PHE A 44 18.24 -2.34 6.73
C PHE A 44 18.99 -2.66 5.44
N CYS A 45 18.64 -1.99 4.33
CA CYS A 45 19.33 -2.16 3.06
C CYS A 45 20.78 -1.69 3.13
N GLU A 46 21.07 -0.53 3.71
CA GLU A 46 22.44 0.00 3.85
C GLU A 46 23.31 -0.90 4.73
N GLN A 47 22.76 -1.45 5.83
CA GLN A 47 23.46 -2.39 6.73
C GLN A 47 23.79 -3.73 6.05
N ASN A 48 22.96 -4.18 5.10
CA ASN A 48 23.09 -5.50 4.48
C ASN A 48 23.56 -5.46 3.01
N GLN A 49 23.96 -4.28 2.51
CA GLN A 49 24.23 -4.05 1.09
C GLN A 49 25.38 -4.91 0.54
N SER A 50 26.32 -5.32 1.39
CA SER A 50 27.47 -6.16 1.01
C SER A 50 27.16 -7.66 0.98
N GLN A 51 26.05 -8.09 1.59
CA GLN A 51 25.75 -9.51 1.83
C GLN A 51 24.53 -10.00 1.05
N LEU A 52 23.55 -9.12 0.79
CA LEU A 52 22.27 -9.51 0.22
C LEU A 52 21.95 -8.72 -1.05
N SER A 53 21.48 -9.44 -2.07
CA SER A 53 20.87 -8.81 -3.24
C SER A 53 19.54 -8.15 -2.85
N GLN A 54 19.16 -7.08 -3.53
CA GLN A 54 17.89 -6.38 -3.31
C GLN A 54 16.67 -7.33 -3.41
N GLY A 55 16.76 -8.36 -4.27
CA GLY A 55 15.71 -9.38 -4.40
C GLY A 55 15.58 -10.24 -3.15
N ASP A 56 16.68 -10.54 -2.48
CA ASP A 56 16.70 -11.32 -1.24
C ASP A 56 16.30 -10.46 -0.04
N VAL A 57 16.71 -9.19 0.00
CA VAL A 57 16.19 -8.21 0.97
C VAL A 57 14.67 -8.11 0.89
N ALA A 58 14.09 -8.05 -0.32
CA ALA A 58 12.64 -8.04 -0.49
C ALA A 58 11.95 -9.31 0.05
N LYS A 59 12.60 -10.48 0.00
CA LYS A 59 12.07 -11.72 0.60
C LYS A 59 12.11 -11.66 2.12
N VAL A 60 13.22 -11.18 2.69
CA VAL A 60 13.37 -11.03 4.14
C VAL A 60 12.34 -10.03 4.68
N LEU A 61 12.20 -8.87 4.06
CA LEU A 61 11.22 -7.86 4.47
C LEU A 61 9.77 -8.39 4.39
N ARG A 62 9.45 -9.18 3.36
CA ARG A 62 8.14 -9.84 3.28
C ARG A 62 7.91 -10.84 4.41
N SER A 63 8.94 -11.58 4.82
CA SER A 63 8.86 -12.51 5.95
C SER A 63 8.66 -11.80 7.30
N GLN A 64 9.12 -10.55 7.42
CA GLN A 64 8.98 -9.70 8.61
C GLN A 64 7.62 -8.97 8.70
N GLY A 65 6.74 -9.15 7.71
CA GLY A 65 5.40 -8.54 7.69
C GLY A 65 5.19 -7.50 6.59
N TYR A 66 6.24 -7.09 5.87
CA TYR A 66 6.14 -6.15 4.75
C TYR A 66 5.73 -6.84 3.44
N GLY A 67 4.55 -7.48 3.45
CA GLY A 67 4.09 -8.40 2.40
C GLY A 67 4.01 -7.81 0.99
N THR A 68 3.94 -6.49 0.85
CA THR A 68 3.82 -5.81 -0.45
C THR A 68 5.11 -5.17 -0.97
N ILE A 69 6.23 -5.27 -0.25
CA ILE A 69 7.50 -4.70 -0.72
C ILE A 69 8.10 -5.59 -1.81
N VAL A 70 8.39 -4.96 -2.94
CA VAL A 70 9.04 -5.59 -4.10
C VAL A 70 10.39 -4.91 -4.33
N GLN A 71 11.32 -5.61 -5.00
CA GLN A 71 12.66 -5.10 -5.31
C GLN A 71 12.63 -3.71 -5.96
N SER A 72 11.72 -3.47 -6.92
CA SER A 72 11.59 -2.17 -7.58
C SER A 72 11.28 -1.04 -6.61
N THR A 73 10.43 -1.30 -5.61
CA THR A 73 10.11 -0.34 -4.55
C THR A 73 11.34 0.02 -3.73
N ILE A 74 12.15 -0.99 -3.37
CA ILE A 74 13.40 -0.79 -2.63
C ILE A 74 14.38 0.04 -3.47
N SER A 75 14.53 -0.28 -4.76
CA SER A 75 15.39 0.48 -5.67
C SER A 75 14.99 1.97 -5.72
N THR A 76 13.70 2.27 -5.88
CA THR A 76 13.21 3.64 -5.89
C THR A 76 13.46 4.37 -4.57
N TRP A 77 13.32 3.68 -3.43
CA TRP A 77 13.59 4.29 -2.13
C TRP A 77 15.06 4.55 -1.88
N LEU A 78 15.95 3.68 -2.35
CA LEU A 78 17.39 3.90 -2.29
C LEU A 78 17.84 5.04 -3.19
N GLU A 79 17.22 5.21 -4.36
CA GLU A 79 17.46 6.33 -5.26
C GLU A 79 17.04 7.67 -4.65
N HIS A 80 15.86 7.73 -4.02
CA HIS A 80 15.31 8.95 -3.39
C HIS A 80 15.62 9.01 -1.89
N LYS A 81 16.67 8.34 -1.41
CA LYS A 81 16.92 8.17 0.02
C LYS A 81 17.11 9.51 0.75
N ASP A 82 17.76 10.47 0.10
CA ASP A 82 18.05 11.77 0.69
C ASP A 82 16.78 12.61 0.84
N GLU A 83 15.87 12.53 -0.13
CA GLU A 83 14.55 13.17 -0.06
C GLU A 83 13.71 12.56 1.06
N ILE A 84 13.72 11.23 1.19
CA ILE A 84 12.99 10.51 2.24
C ILE A 84 13.53 10.91 3.63
N ARG A 85 14.86 11.01 3.78
CA ARG A 85 15.51 11.51 5.01
C ARG A 85 15.17 12.97 5.30
N GLN A 86 15.09 13.82 4.28
CA GLN A 86 14.70 15.21 4.45
C GLN A 86 13.24 15.34 4.86
N GLN A 87 12.34 14.50 4.32
CA GLN A 87 10.94 14.45 4.74
C GLN A 87 10.80 14.03 6.21
N ALA A 88 11.66 13.11 6.66
CA ALA A 88 11.68 12.58 8.02
C ALA A 88 12.04 13.62 9.09
N LYS A 89 12.69 14.73 8.72
CA LYS A 89 12.97 15.85 9.65
C LYS A 89 11.69 16.48 10.22
N ASN A 90 10.55 16.29 9.56
CA ASN A 90 9.25 16.74 10.07
C ASN A 90 8.59 15.59 10.85
N PRO A 91 8.49 15.68 12.19
CA PRO A 91 7.96 14.58 13.00
C PRO A 91 6.52 14.21 12.64
N ASN A 92 5.73 15.18 12.19
CA ASN A 92 4.35 14.96 11.73
C ASN A 92 4.25 14.04 10.49
N LYS A 93 5.31 13.94 9.69
CA LYS A 93 5.33 13.11 8.47
C LYS A 93 5.77 11.66 8.73
N LEU A 94 6.33 11.37 9.92
CA LEU A 94 6.82 10.04 10.28
C LEU A 94 5.67 9.03 10.41
N VAL A 95 4.64 9.41 11.17
CA VAL A 95 3.52 8.54 11.54
C VAL A 95 2.37 8.63 10.53
N PHE A 96 2.12 9.82 9.96
CA PHE A 96 0.96 10.05 9.11
C PHE A 96 1.31 10.01 7.62
N LYS A 97 0.74 9.03 6.90
CA LYS A 97 0.87 8.91 5.44
C LYS A 97 0.19 10.06 4.68
N ARG A 98 -0.87 10.63 5.24
CA ARG A 98 -1.57 11.84 4.76
C ARG A 98 -2.04 12.60 5.99
N MET A 99 -1.63 13.85 6.14
CA MET A 99 -2.28 14.74 7.10
C MET A 99 -3.70 14.99 6.58
N GLY A 100 -4.71 14.69 7.40
CA GLY A 100 -6.09 15.02 7.06
C GLY A 100 -6.21 16.53 6.91
N GLN A 101 -6.76 17.00 5.78
CA GLN A 101 -7.10 18.40 5.66
C GLN A 101 -8.28 18.66 6.60
N VAL A 102 -8.08 19.52 7.58
CA VAL A 102 -9.14 19.94 8.50
C VAL A 102 -10.14 20.78 7.72
N GLU A 103 -11.41 20.43 7.81
CA GLU A 103 -12.51 21.11 7.11
C GLU A 103 -12.80 22.50 7.69
N TYR A 104 -12.61 22.67 9.01
CA TYR A 104 -12.82 23.93 9.74
C TYR A 104 -11.63 24.25 10.65
N PRO A 105 -10.55 24.86 10.11
CA PRO A 105 -9.33 25.14 10.88
C PRO A 105 -9.58 26.06 12.08
N ASP A 106 -10.45 27.05 11.93
CA ASP A 106 -10.78 28.01 13.00
C ASP A 106 -11.49 27.33 14.18
N VAL A 107 -12.32 26.32 13.89
CA VAL A 107 -13.02 25.55 14.92
C VAL A 107 -12.05 24.64 15.66
N GLU A 108 -11.13 23.96 14.94
CA GLU A 108 -10.07 23.18 15.58
C GLU A 108 -9.14 24.05 16.44
N GLU A 109 -8.86 25.29 16.03
CA GLU A 109 -8.05 26.20 16.82
C GLU A 109 -8.77 26.67 18.09
N ALA A 110 -10.05 27.04 17.97
CA ALA A 110 -10.89 27.35 19.13
C ALA A 110 -11.03 26.15 20.08
N LEU A 111 -11.18 24.94 19.54
CA LEU A 111 -11.26 23.71 20.31
C LEU A 111 -9.94 23.42 21.04
N LYS A 112 -8.80 23.61 20.39
CA LYS A 112 -7.48 23.49 21.03
C LYS A 112 -7.32 24.47 22.18
N ALA A 113 -7.71 25.73 21.97
CA ALA A 113 -7.65 26.75 23.01
C ALA A 113 -8.54 26.40 24.21
N TRP A 114 -9.76 25.92 23.94
CA TRP A 114 -10.68 25.44 24.97
C TRP A 114 -10.14 24.23 25.74
N ILE A 115 -9.62 23.22 25.03
CA ILE A 115 -9.01 22.04 25.65
C ILE A 115 -7.82 22.43 26.54
N LEU A 116 -6.96 23.35 26.09
CA LEU A 116 -5.81 23.81 26.87
C LEU A 116 -6.25 24.50 28.17
N GLN A 117 -7.32 25.29 28.10
CA GLN A 117 -7.92 25.97 29.24
C GLN A 117 -8.51 24.97 30.24
N GLU A 118 -9.26 23.97 29.77
CA GLU A 118 -9.89 22.96 30.63
C GLU A 118 -8.89 21.97 31.25
N GLN A 119 -7.81 21.65 30.52
CA GLN A 119 -6.71 20.81 31.03
C GLN A 119 -5.97 21.49 32.18
N GLY A 120 -5.87 22.82 32.19
CA GLY A 120 -5.41 23.61 33.34
C GLY A 120 -6.28 23.43 34.58
N CYS A 121 -7.53 22.96 34.41
CA CYS A 121 -8.48 22.67 35.47
C CYS A 121 -8.59 21.16 35.81
N ASN A 122 -7.69 20.29 35.29
CA ASN A 122 -7.69 18.83 35.52
C ASN A 122 -9.01 18.11 35.18
N LEU A 123 -9.78 18.64 34.23
CA LEU A 123 -10.97 17.97 33.72
C LEU A 123 -10.61 17.13 32.49
N GLY A 124 -10.83 15.82 32.60
CA GLY A 124 -10.61 14.89 31.49
C GLY A 124 -11.66 15.09 30.39
N ILE A 125 -11.32 15.85 29.36
CA ILE A 125 -12.19 16.04 28.19
C ILE A 125 -12.18 14.75 27.36
N THR A 126 -13.35 14.13 27.22
CA THR A 126 -13.60 13.03 26.29
C THR A 126 -14.64 13.46 25.26
N GLY A 127 -14.57 12.90 24.05
CA GLY A 127 -15.39 13.29 22.88
C GLY A 127 -16.91 13.11 23.01
N ARG A 128 -17.43 12.90 24.22
CA ARG A 128 -18.85 12.96 24.56
C ARG A 128 -19.27 14.35 25.06
N ALA A 129 -18.31 15.22 25.38
CA ALA A 129 -18.52 16.59 25.83
C ALA A 129 -18.33 17.65 24.71
N ILE A 130 -18.12 17.19 23.47
CA ILE A 130 -17.94 18.02 22.27
C ILE A 130 -19.13 17.78 21.34
#